data_AF-A0AA37KAG3-F1
#
_entry.id   AF-A0AA37KAG3-F1
#
_cell.length_a   1.000
_cell.length_b   1.000
_cell.length_c   1.000
_cell.angle_alpha   90.00
_cell.angle_beta   90.00
_cell.angle_gamma   90.00
#
_symmetry.space_group_name_H-M   'P 1'
#
loop_
_entity.id
_entity.type
_entity.pdbx_description
1 polymer ?
#
loop_
_entity_poly.entity_id
_entity_poly.type
_entity_poly.pdbx_seq_one_letter_code
_entity_poly.pdbx_strand_id
1 'polypeptide(L)'
;MSRLFRILNDNETIGVVYDSKEHTSPRKQEIIRLWDTLKAVCRFSKETGISLQTAYNTGMKIMDGTERLSDDQGDVIISNYPNHGKRFYTEMKRFNRIHDIRLEQEKIEYLWEVVWETVRLELYRNLPSRLHSISYYQDIGNAMRYCQFGRDNTHIVLSVTPDKQCRQFDENWFKQITTSSNYDEVTELAKGYWSGKMTPNRIIEVLVTGKYEFLRKV
;
A
#
# COMPACT_ATOMS: atom_id res chain seq x y z
N MET A 1 -29.15 7.29 -2.81
CA MET A 1 -27.74 7.12 -2.41
C MET A 1 -26.87 8.01 -3.29
N SER A 2 -25.75 8.52 -2.75
CA SER A 2 -24.84 9.43 -3.45
C SER A 2 -24.10 8.74 -4.59
N ARG A 3 -23.96 9.44 -5.72
CA ARG A 3 -23.13 9.04 -6.86
C ARG A 3 -21.67 8.90 -6.40
N LEU A 4 -21.07 7.74 -6.67
CA LEU A 4 -19.63 7.53 -6.44
C LEU A 4 -18.87 7.55 -7.77
N PHE A 5 -17.63 8.03 -7.70
CA PHE A 5 -16.75 8.26 -8.84
C PHE A 5 -15.51 7.39 -8.74
N ARG A 6 -15.10 6.79 -9.86
CA ARG A 6 -13.86 6.04 -9.97
C ARG A 6 -13.34 6.11 -11.39
N ILE A 7 -12.02 6.06 -11.51
CA ILE A 7 -11.31 5.86 -12.76
C ILE A 7 -11.16 4.36 -13.06
N LEU A 8 -11.51 3.97 -14.28
CA LEU A 8 -11.26 2.62 -14.78
C LEU A 8 -9.77 2.29 -14.85
N ASN A 9 -9.43 1.02 -14.65
CA ASN A 9 -8.18 0.46 -15.16
C ASN A 9 -8.34 0.12 -16.66
N ASP A 10 -7.23 0.00 -17.38
CA ASP A 10 -7.22 -0.27 -18.84
C ASP A 10 -8.02 -1.52 -19.25
N ASN A 11 -8.13 -2.50 -18.35
CA ASN A 11 -8.80 -3.78 -18.60
C ASN A 11 -10.26 -3.81 -18.12
N GLU A 12 -10.79 -2.70 -17.60
CA GLU A 12 -12.16 -2.61 -17.09
C GLU A 12 -13.08 -1.91 -18.11
N THR A 13 -14.35 -2.35 -18.21
CA THR A 13 -15.36 -1.85 -19.15
C THR A 13 -16.73 -1.73 -18.48
N ILE A 14 -17.62 -0.94 -19.09
CA ILE A 14 -18.99 -0.74 -18.62
C ILE A 14 -19.83 -1.98 -18.95
N GLY A 15 -20.75 -2.36 -18.05
CA GLY A 15 -21.65 -3.50 -18.25
C GLY A 15 -21.05 -4.87 -17.94
N VAL A 16 -19.84 -4.91 -17.38
CA VAL A 16 -19.18 -6.15 -16.93
C VAL A 16 -19.19 -6.23 -15.40
N VAL A 17 -19.54 -7.40 -14.88
CA VAL A 17 -19.46 -7.71 -13.45
C VAL A 17 -18.07 -8.23 -13.13
N TYR A 18 -17.38 -7.50 -12.26
CA TYR A 18 -16.06 -7.84 -11.75
C TYR A 18 -16.15 -8.27 -10.30
N ASP A 19 -15.11 -8.90 -9.74
CA ASP A 19 -14.97 -9.17 -8.30
C ASP A 19 -13.71 -8.52 -7.73
N SER A 20 -13.84 -7.75 -6.64
CA SER A 20 -12.73 -6.96 -6.07
C SER A 20 -11.53 -7.78 -5.59
N LYS A 21 -11.70 -9.09 -5.34
CA LYS A 21 -10.62 -10.01 -4.95
C LYS A 21 -9.91 -10.62 -6.16
N GLU A 22 -10.66 -10.89 -7.21
CA GLU A 22 -10.14 -11.51 -8.44
C GLU A 22 -9.54 -10.46 -9.39
N HIS A 23 -10.11 -9.26 -9.40
CA HIS A 23 -9.77 -8.16 -10.31
C HIS A 23 -9.02 -7.04 -9.56
N THR A 24 -7.97 -7.43 -8.86
CA THR A 24 -7.04 -6.49 -8.19
C THR A 24 -6.16 -5.78 -9.21
N SER A 25 -5.85 -4.50 -9.00
CA SER A 25 -4.94 -3.76 -9.90
C SER A 25 -3.52 -4.35 -9.89
N PRO A 26 -2.72 -4.16 -10.95
CA PRO A 26 -1.33 -4.65 -11.01
C PRO A 26 -0.48 -4.22 -9.81
N ARG A 27 -0.66 -2.97 -9.35
CA ARG A 27 -0.03 -2.47 -8.12
C ARG A 27 -0.37 -3.33 -6.89
N LYS A 28 -1.65 -3.68 -6.69
CA LYS A 28 -2.09 -4.48 -5.54
C LYS A 28 -1.59 -5.92 -5.66
N GLN A 29 -1.62 -6.50 -6.87
CA GLN A 29 -1.07 -7.82 -7.14
C GLN A 29 0.42 -7.89 -6.79
N GLU A 30 1.18 -6.86 -7.15
CA GLU A 30 2.60 -6.79 -6.84
C GLU A 30 2.86 -6.66 -5.33
N ILE A 31 2.09 -5.85 -4.60
CA ILE A 31 2.17 -5.78 -3.12
C ILE A 31 1.91 -7.15 -2.50
N ILE A 32 0.88 -7.86 -2.97
CA ILE A 32 0.53 -9.21 -2.50
C ILE A 32 1.66 -10.20 -2.83
N ARG A 33 2.25 -10.13 -4.03
CA ARG A 33 3.40 -10.96 -4.43
C ARG A 33 4.62 -10.72 -3.56
N LEU A 34 4.89 -9.47 -3.20
CA LEU A 34 6.04 -9.04 -2.40
C LEU A 34 5.78 -9.06 -0.88
N TRP A 35 4.63 -9.54 -0.44
CA TRP A 35 4.13 -9.34 0.93
C TRP A 35 5.13 -9.72 2.02
N ASP A 36 5.72 -10.92 1.94
CA ASP A 36 6.65 -11.40 2.97
C ASP A 36 7.96 -10.61 2.98
N THR A 37 8.46 -10.22 1.81
CA THR A 37 9.63 -9.36 1.66
C THR A 37 9.38 -7.98 2.28
N LEU A 38 8.26 -7.35 1.93
CA LEU A 38 7.89 -6.04 2.44
C LEU A 38 7.61 -6.08 3.95
N LYS A 39 6.99 -7.16 4.45
CA LYS A 39 6.81 -7.36 5.90
C LYS A 39 8.13 -7.46 6.65
N ALA A 40 9.13 -8.13 6.10
CA ALA A 40 10.45 -8.19 6.71
C ALA A 40 11.11 -6.80 6.79
N VAL A 41 10.95 -5.96 5.76
CA VAL A 41 11.38 -4.55 5.77
C VAL A 41 10.64 -3.75 6.84
N CYS A 42 9.32 -3.83 6.89
CA CYS A 42 8.50 -3.15 7.90
C CYS A 42 8.90 -3.57 9.32
N ARG A 43 9.14 -4.86 9.56
CA ARG A 43 9.60 -5.37 10.85
C ARG A 43 10.98 -4.85 11.21
N PHE A 44 11.90 -4.76 10.25
CA PHE A 44 13.22 -4.20 10.51
C PHE A 44 13.12 -2.73 10.94
N SER A 45 12.28 -1.93 10.27
CA SER A 45 11.97 -0.55 10.72
C SER A 45 11.39 -0.53 12.13
N LYS A 46 10.39 -1.37 12.42
CA LYS A 46 9.77 -1.48 13.75
C LYS A 46 10.77 -1.77 14.86
N GLU A 47 11.70 -2.70 14.63
CA GLU A 47 12.63 -3.15 15.67
C GLU A 47 13.83 -2.22 15.88
N THR A 48 14.12 -1.35 14.91
CA THR A 48 15.31 -0.48 14.92
C THR A 48 14.99 1.00 15.04
N GLY A 49 13.73 1.39 14.82
CA GLY A 49 13.26 2.77 14.83
C GLY A 49 13.63 3.58 13.59
N ILE A 50 14.38 2.99 12.63
CA ILE A 50 14.74 3.68 11.39
C ILE A 50 13.51 3.89 10.49
N SER A 51 13.58 4.89 9.61
CA SER A 51 12.50 5.13 8.64
C SER A 51 12.24 3.91 7.75
N LEU A 52 11.01 3.77 7.27
CA LEU A 52 10.65 2.71 6.31
C LEU A 52 11.49 2.83 5.03
N GLN A 53 11.80 4.05 4.58
CA GLN A 53 12.67 4.29 3.43
C GLN A 53 14.09 3.77 3.65
N THR A 54 14.67 4.07 4.82
CA THR A 54 16.01 3.58 5.18
C THR A 54 16.03 2.05 5.19
N ALA A 55 15.06 1.42 5.85
CA ALA A 55 14.94 -0.04 5.90
C ALA A 55 14.79 -0.65 4.49
N TYR A 56 13.99 -0.03 3.63
CA TYR A 56 13.77 -0.48 2.25
C TYR A 56 15.04 -0.39 1.40
N ASN A 57 15.74 0.74 1.46
CA ASN A 57 16.99 0.95 0.74
C ASN A 57 18.07 -0.03 1.21
N THR A 58 18.15 -0.31 2.52
CA THR A 58 19.05 -1.34 3.05
C THR A 58 18.67 -2.71 2.49
N GLY A 59 17.37 -3.06 2.46
CA GLY A 59 16.88 -4.30 1.85
C GLY A 59 17.29 -4.44 0.38
N MET A 60 17.10 -3.39 -0.42
CA MET A 60 17.53 -3.32 -1.82
C MET A 60 19.04 -3.61 -1.95
N LYS A 61 19.87 -2.88 -1.22
CA LYS A 61 21.34 -3.06 -1.27
C LYS A 61 21.77 -4.48 -0.90
N ILE A 62 21.11 -5.13 0.07
CA ILE A 62 21.38 -6.54 0.41
C ILE A 62 21.03 -7.46 -0.75
N MET A 63 19.86 -7.25 -1.37
CA MET A 63 19.41 -8.04 -2.51
C MET A 63 20.38 -7.89 -3.69
N ASP A 64 20.81 -6.67 -4.00
CA ASP A 64 21.76 -6.35 -5.06
C ASP A 64 23.20 -6.78 -4.74
N GLY A 65 23.48 -7.14 -3.48
CA GLY A 65 24.79 -7.57 -3.01
C GLY A 65 25.79 -6.42 -2.77
N THR A 66 25.30 -5.18 -2.77
CA THR A 66 26.07 -3.97 -2.47
C THR A 66 26.17 -3.69 -0.97
N GLU A 67 25.27 -4.23 -0.14
CA GLU A 67 25.41 -4.26 1.32
C GLU A 67 26.05 -5.60 1.76
N ARG A 68 27.08 -5.54 2.61
CA ARG A 68 27.76 -6.72 3.17
C ARG A 68 27.62 -6.75 4.69
N LEU A 69 27.63 -7.96 5.25
CA LEU A 69 27.55 -8.19 6.70
C LEU A 69 28.85 -7.84 7.46
N SER A 70 29.93 -7.40 6.80
CA SER A 70 31.24 -7.27 7.44
C SER A 70 31.52 -5.89 8.04
N ASP A 71 32.00 -5.98 9.27
CA ASP A 71 32.77 -5.13 10.17
C ASP A 71 33.82 -4.21 9.52
N ASP A 72 34.35 -4.57 8.34
CA ASP A 72 35.41 -3.81 7.69
C ASP A 72 34.87 -3.00 6.51
N GLN A 73 34.78 -1.69 6.75
CA GLN A 73 34.68 -0.59 5.78
C GLN A 73 33.30 -0.32 5.14
N GLY A 74 32.53 0.53 5.83
CA GLY A 74 31.61 1.50 5.21
C GLY A 74 30.15 1.37 5.64
N ASP A 75 29.70 2.29 6.51
CA ASP A 75 28.30 2.65 6.81
C ASP A 75 27.24 1.53 6.64
N VAL A 76 27.45 0.41 7.35
CA VAL A 76 26.51 -0.71 7.30
C VAL A 76 25.40 -0.46 8.32
N ILE A 77 24.25 0.04 7.89
CA ILE A 77 23.07 0.27 8.78
C ILE A 77 22.75 -0.99 9.60
N ILE A 78 23.01 -2.17 9.04
CA ILE A 78 22.80 -3.48 9.64
C ILE A 78 23.74 -3.75 10.83
N SER A 79 24.99 -3.28 10.79
CA SER A 79 25.98 -3.53 11.86
C SER A 79 25.63 -2.77 13.14
N ASN A 80 24.92 -1.64 13.03
CA ASN A 80 24.37 -0.90 14.17
C ASN A 80 23.27 -1.68 14.93
N TYR A 81 22.74 -2.76 14.35
CA TYR A 81 21.70 -3.59 14.95
C TYR A 81 22.07 -5.09 14.86
N PRO A 82 23.03 -5.58 15.65
CA PRO A 82 23.67 -6.89 15.41
C PRO A 82 22.71 -8.07 15.26
N ASN A 83 21.68 -8.15 16.11
CA ASN A 83 20.70 -9.24 16.07
C ASN A 83 19.65 -9.03 14.98
N HIS A 84 19.03 -7.84 14.94
CA HIS A 84 17.95 -7.52 14.00
C HIS A 84 18.45 -7.43 12.56
N GLY A 85 19.62 -6.82 12.38
CA GLY A 85 20.32 -6.68 11.12
C GLY A 85 20.74 -8.03 10.53
N LYS A 86 21.39 -8.91 11.31
CA LYS A 86 21.77 -10.25 10.82
C LYS A 86 20.56 -11.05 10.34
N ARG A 87 19.44 -10.97 11.08
CA ARG A 87 18.20 -11.62 10.68
C ARG A 87 17.65 -11.02 9.40
N PHE A 88 17.55 -9.69 9.32
CA PHE A 88 17.07 -8.98 8.14
C PHE A 88 17.90 -9.28 6.89
N TYR A 89 19.23 -9.28 7.01
CA TYR A 89 20.13 -9.67 5.93
C TYR A 89 19.86 -11.07 5.40
N THR A 90 19.73 -12.04 6.32
CA THR A 90 19.48 -13.43 5.98
C THR A 90 18.16 -13.59 5.21
N GLU A 91 17.12 -12.87 5.63
CA GLU A 91 15.82 -12.89 4.97
C GLU A 91 15.87 -12.26 3.58
N MET A 92 16.49 -11.08 3.43
CA MET A 92 16.60 -10.41 2.14
C MET A 92 17.38 -11.25 1.12
N LYS A 93 18.49 -11.89 1.53
CA LYS A 93 19.21 -12.82 0.66
C LYS A 93 18.39 -14.06 0.28
N ARG A 94 17.59 -14.58 1.21
CA ARG A 94 16.68 -15.72 0.95
C ARG A 94 15.62 -15.35 -0.08
N PHE A 95 14.97 -14.19 0.08
CA PHE A 95 13.93 -13.74 -0.86
C PHE A 95 14.46 -13.55 -2.27
N ASN A 96 15.62 -12.90 -2.42
CA ASN A 96 16.25 -12.71 -3.73
C ASN A 96 16.57 -14.05 -4.42
N ARG A 97 17.09 -15.05 -3.68
CA ARG A 97 17.48 -16.35 -4.27
C ARG A 97 16.31 -17.25 -4.62
N ILE A 98 15.28 -17.31 -3.78
CA ILE A 98 14.22 -18.32 -3.91
C ILE A 98 13.09 -17.83 -4.81
N HIS A 99 12.76 -16.54 -4.75
CA HIS A 99 11.55 -16.03 -5.37
C HIS A 99 11.80 -15.14 -6.59
N ASP A 100 13.07 -14.94 -6.98
CA ASP A 100 13.48 -13.95 -7.99
C ASP A 100 12.79 -12.59 -7.76
N ILE A 101 12.67 -12.24 -6.47
CA ILE A 101 12.04 -11.01 -6.02
C ILE A 101 13.10 -9.94 -5.94
N ARG A 102 12.84 -8.80 -6.61
CA ARG A 102 13.62 -7.58 -6.46
C ARG A 102 12.75 -6.45 -5.96
N LEU A 103 13.33 -5.64 -5.08
CA LEU A 103 12.77 -4.36 -4.66
C LEU A 103 13.23 -3.28 -5.64
N GLU A 104 12.32 -2.39 -6.02
CA GLU A 104 12.62 -1.27 -6.93
C GLU A 104 12.49 0.07 -6.19
N GLN A 105 13.28 1.06 -6.61
CA GLN A 105 13.46 2.32 -5.89
C GLN A 105 12.17 3.14 -5.74
N GLU A 106 11.22 3.01 -6.66
CA GLU A 106 9.99 3.80 -6.72
C GLU A 106 8.79 3.17 -5.98
N LYS A 107 9.00 2.04 -5.30
CA LYS A 107 7.90 1.23 -4.71
C LYS A 107 7.74 1.40 -3.19
N ILE A 108 8.27 2.47 -2.57
CA ILE A 108 8.18 2.64 -1.10
C ILE A 108 6.75 2.66 -0.57
N GLU A 109 5.79 3.21 -1.32
CA GLU A 109 4.38 3.26 -0.91
C GLU A 109 3.77 1.87 -0.66
N TYR A 110 4.43 0.80 -1.14
CA TYR A 110 3.99 -0.57 -0.90
C TYR A 110 4.17 -0.95 0.57
N LEU A 111 5.20 -0.42 1.23
CA LEU A 111 5.38 -0.61 2.67
C LEU A 111 4.24 0.01 3.46
N TRP A 112 3.74 1.16 3.02
CA TRP A 112 2.65 1.85 3.69
C TRP A 112 1.37 1.00 3.66
N GLU A 113 1.05 0.41 2.51
CA GLU A 113 -0.07 -0.54 2.39
C GLU A 113 0.13 -1.80 3.26
N VAL A 114 1.36 -2.30 3.40
CA VAL A 114 1.67 -3.43 4.30
C VAL A 114 1.47 -3.07 5.76
N VAL A 115 1.90 -1.88 6.20
CA VAL A 115 1.62 -1.40 7.56
C VAL A 115 0.12 -1.22 7.77
N TRP A 116 -0.57 -0.58 6.82
CA TRP A 116 -2.02 -0.38 6.87
C TRP A 116 -2.79 -1.69 7.03
N GLU A 117 -2.48 -2.68 6.19
CA GLU A 117 -3.15 -3.97 6.22
C GLU A 117 -2.76 -4.79 7.47
N THR A 118 -1.52 -4.66 7.97
CA THR A 118 -1.11 -5.28 9.24
C THR A 118 -1.93 -4.74 10.40
N VAL A 119 -2.07 -3.41 10.52
CA VAL A 119 -2.90 -2.77 11.55
C VAL A 119 -4.37 -3.20 11.41
N ARG A 120 -4.89 -3.29 10.18
CA ARG A 120 -6.25 -3.78 9.94
C ARG A 120 -6.43 -5.22 10.45
N LEU A 121 -5.51 -6.12 10.11
CA LEU A 121 -5.59 -7.53 10.50
C LEU A 121 -5.49 -7.75 12.02
N GLU A 122 -4.71 -6.91 12.70
CA GLU A 122 -4.47 -6.97 14.14
C GLU A 122 -5.61 -6.33 14.94
N LEU A 123 -6.09 -5.16 14.55
CA LEU A 123 -7.00 -4.33 15.37
C LEU A 123 -8.40 -4.16 14.79
N TYR A 124 -8.57 -4.29 13.47
CA TYR A 124 -9.81 -3.96 12.75
C TYR A 124 -10.20 -5.04 11.73
N ARG A 125 -10.05 -6.32 12.11
CA ARG A 125 -10.09 -7.48 11.19
C ARG A 125 -11.40 -7.60 10.40
N ASN A 126 -12.49 -7.07 10.95
CA ASN A 126 -13.82 -7.04 10.36
C ASN A 126 -14.02 -5.94 9.29
N LEU A 127 -13.07 -5.00 9.14
CA LEU A 127 -13.12 -3.97 8.11
C LEU A 127 -12.59 -4.47 6.76
N PRO A 128 -13.05 -3.90 5.63
CA PRO A 128 -12.59 -4.31 4.31
C PRO A 128 -11.09 -4.03 4.12
N SER A 129 -10.37 -4.97 3.49
CA SER A 129 -8.95 -4.78 3.16
C SER A 129 -8.80 -3.88 1.95
N ARG A 130 -7.93 -2.87 2.01
CA ARG A 130 -7.59 -2.02 0.85
C ARG A 130 -7.04 -2.84 -0.31
N LEU A 131 -6.26 -3.89 -0.04
CA LEU A 131 -5.66 -4.76 -1.06
C LEU A 131 -6.69 -5.65 -1.78
N HIS A 132 -7.84 -5.90 -1.16
CA HIS A 132 -8.93 -6.72 -1.70
C HIS A 132 -10.23 -5.95 -1.92
N SER A 133 -10.14 -4.63 -1.95
CA SER A 133 -11.27 -3.72 -2.18
C SER A 133 -11.01 -2.84 -3.39
N ILE A 134 -12.07 -2.15 -3.78
CA ILE A 134 -12.08 -1.16 -4.83
C ILE A 134 -12.45 0.17 -4.23
N SER A 135 -11.58 1.13 -4.47
CA SER A 135 -11.71 2.51 -4.01
C SER A 135 -12.58 3.29 -5.00
N TYR A 136 -13.59 3.94 -4.45
CA TYR A 136 -14.38 4.98 -5.11
C TYR A 136 -14.28 6.28 -4.31
N TYR A 137 -14.69 7.39 -4.92
CA TYR A 137 -14.66 8.71 -4.34
C TYR A 137 -16.05 9.34 -4.37
N GLN A 138 -16.40 10.10 -3.33
CA GLN A 138 -17.65 10.88 -3.33
C GLN A 138 -17.58 12.13 -4.22
N ASP A 139 -16.36 12.61 -4.48
CA ASP A 139 -16.12 13.81 -5.27
C ASP A 139 -15.34 13.46 -6.55
N ILE A 140 -15.80 14.00 -7.68
CA ILE A 140 -15.15 13.78 -8.98
C ILE A 140 -13.77 14.43 -9.05
N GLY A 141 -13.58 15.58 -8.39
CA GLY A 141 -12.28 16.25 -8.33
C GLY A 141 -11.23 15.39 -7.60
N ASN A 142 -11.62 14.74 -6.51
CA ASN A 142 -10.78 13.78 -5.79
C ASN A 142 -10.44 12.56 -6.64
N ALA A 143 -11.41 12.00 -7.37
CA ALA A 143 -11.14 10.93 -8.34
C ALA A 143 -10.12 11.40 -9.40
N MET A 144 -10.34 12.57 -10.02
CA MET A 144 -9.44 13.11 -11.05
C MET A 144 -8.03 13.39 -10.54
N ARG A 145 -7.88 13.88 -9.30
CA ARG A 145 -6.55 14.08 -8.68
C ARG A 145 -5.79 12.76 -8.50
N TYR A 146 -6.48 11.66 -8.22
CA TYR A 146 -5.85 10.34 -8.15
C TYR A 146 -5.28 9.90 -9.50
N CYS A 147 -5.91 10.31 -10.62
CA CYS A 147 -5.43 10.04 -11.98
C CYS A 147 -4.10 10.73 -12.33
N GLN A 148 -3.87 11.93 -11.80
CA GLN A 148 -2.70 12.75 -12.15
C GLN A 148 -1.36 12.14 -11.68
N PHE A 149 -1.38 11.14 -10.79
CA PHE A 149 -0.20 10.46 -10.26
C PHE A 149 0.25 9.23 -11.07
N GLY A 150 0.26 9.32 -12.40
CA GLY A 150 0.85 8.28 -13.26
C GLY A 150 -0.13 7.51 -14.15
N ARG A 151 -1.25 8.14 -14.53
CA ARG A 151 -2.21 7.62 -15.51
C ARG A 151 -2.50 8.70 -16.56
N ASP A 152 -2.37 8.38 -17.84
CA ASP A 152 -2.61 9.32 -18.95
C ASP A 152 -4.03 9.93 -18.89
N ASN A 153 -4.27 11.09 -19.50
CA ASN A 153 -5.56 11.80 -19.41
C ASN A 153 -6.76 11.10 -20.11
N THR A 154 -6.64 9.83 -20.50
CA THR A 154 -7.65 9.03 -21.23
C THR A 154 -8.66 8.31 -20.33
N HIS A 155 -8.52 8.44 -19.02
CA HIS A 155 -9.23 7.64 -18.04
C HIS A 155 -10.70 8.07 -17.87
N ILE A 156 -11.59 7.07 -17.83
CA ILE A 156 -13.04 7.27 -17.76
C ILE A 156 -13.50 7.32 -16.30
N VAL A 157 -14.17 8.41 -15.90
CA VAL A 157 -14.86 8.48 -14.61
C VAL A 157 -16.23 7.84 -14.70
N LEU A 158 -16.52 6.90 -13.80
CA LEU A 158 -17.78 6.18 -13.75
C LEU A 158 -18.60 6.50 -12.51
N SER A 159 -19.91 6.58 -12.73
CA SER A 159 -20.93 6.65 -11.69
C SER A 159 -21.30 5.23 -11.27
N VAL A 160 -21.16 4.89 -10.00
CA VAL A 160 -21.56 3.57 -9.49
C VAL A 160 -22.59 3.71 -8.37
N THR A 161 -23.59 2.83 -8.40
CA THR A 161 -24.51 2.59 -7.29
C THR A 161 -24.06 1.28 -6.65
N PRO A 162 -23.45 1.30 -5.45
CA PRO A 162 -22.95 0.07 -4.86
C PRO A 162 -24.10 -0.85 -4.45
N ASP A 163 -24.05 -2.10 -4.88
CA ASP A 163 -24.96 -3.16 -4.42
C ASP A 163 -24.51 -3.83 -3.10
N LYS A 164 -23.37 -3.39 -2.54
CA LYS A 164 -22.65 -4.10 -1.47
C LYS A 164 -22.25 -3.22 -0.30
N GLN A 165 -21.72 -3.85 0.75
CA GLN A 165 -21.17 -3.20 1.93
C GLN A 165 -20.09 -2.18 1.53
N CYS A 166 -20.46 -0.92 1.62
CA CYS A 166 -19.54 0.21 1.49
C CYS A 166 -19.07 0.64 2.87
N ARG A 167 -17.78 0.94 2.99
CA ARG A 167 -17.23 1.64 4.14
C ARG A 167 -16.49 2.88 3.67
N GLN A 168 -16.75 3.99 4.34
CA GLN A 168 -16.14 5.28 4.04
C GLN A 168 -14.94 5.48 4.96
N PHE A 169 -13.85 5.96 4.39
CA PHE A 169 -12.62 6.28 5.10
C PHE A 169 -12.04 7.60 4.56
N ASP A 170 -11.17 8.21 5.36
CA ASP A 170 -10.47 9.42 4.97
C ASP A 170 -9.08 9.08 4.41
N GLU A 171 -8.91 9.11 3.09
CA GLU A 171 -7.62 8.85 2.42
C GLU A 171 -6.55 9.89 2.82
N ASN A 172 -6.93 11.05 3.37
CA ASN A 172 -5.98 12.05 3.80
C ASN A 172 -5.05 11.58 4.94
N TRP A 173 -5.41 10.51 5.67
CA TRP A 173 -4.47 9.84 6.59
C TRP A 173 -3.26 9.23 5.87
N PHE A 174 -3.48 8.66 4.69
CA PHE A 174 -2.43 8.05 3.88
C PHE A 174 -1.46 9.10 3.32
N LYS A 175 -1.97 10.29 3.00
CA LYS A 175 -1.16 11.42 2.46
C LYS A 175 -0.26 12.10 3.48
N GLN A 176 -0.41 11.80 4.77
CA GLN A 176 0.43 12.34 5.83
C GLN A 176 1.73 11.55 6.00
N ILE A 177 1.86 10.39 5.35
CA ILE A 177 3.07 9.59 5.41
C ILE A 177 4.16 10.26 4.58
N THR A 178 5.35 10.39 5.14
CA THR A 178 6.53 10.93 4.46
C THR A 178 7.60 9.86 4.32
N THR A 179 8.62 10.12 3.50
CA THR A 179 9.76 9.21 3.35
C THR A 179 10.59 9.08 4.63
N SER A 180 10.48 10.04 5.55
CA SER A 180 11.13 9.96 6.87
C SER A 180 10.32 9.15 7.88
N SER A 181 9.07 8.79 7.60
CA SER A 181 8.23 8.08 8.56
C SER A 181 8.75 6.67 8.87
N ASN A 182 8.78 6.32 10.15
CA ASN A 182 9.08 4.96 10.61
C ASN A 182 7.80 4.11 10.78
N TYR A 183 7.97 2.82 11.09
CA TYR A 183 6.84 1.90 11.24
C TYR A 183 5.79 2.35 12.28
N ASP A 184 6.23 2.90 13.42
CA ASP A 184 5.32 3.25 14.51
C ASP A 184 4.50 4.51 14.17
N GLU A 185 5.12 5.51 13.53
CA GLU A 185 4.42 6.70 13.04
C GLU A 185 3.35 6.33 12.00
N VAL A 186 3.71 5.47 11.04
CA VAL A 186 2.77 4.98 10.01
C VAL A 186 1.66 4.14 10.64
N THR A 187 1.96 3.40 11.72
CA THR A 187 0.96 2.64 12.48
C THR A 187 -0.08 3.54 13.13
N GLU A 188 0.32 4.68 13.69
CA GLU A 188 -0.63 5.64 14.29
C GLU A 188 -1.54 6.27 13.23
N LEU A 189 -1.00 6.63 12.06
CA LEU A 189 -1.80 7.11 10.94
C LEU A 189 -2.79 6.04 10.44
N ALA A 190 -2.36 4.78 10.36
CA ALA A 190 -3.22 3.65 9.98
C ALA A 190 -4.36 3.45 10.98
N LYS A 191 -4.10 3.57 12.29
CA LYS A 191 -5.15 3.52 13.32
C LYS A 191 -6.14 4.66 13.13
N GLY A 192 -5.68 5.86 12.81
CA GLY A 192 -6.52 7.01 12.44
C GLY A 192 -7.49 6.66 11.32
N TYR A 193 -6.96 6.15 10.20
CA TYR A 193 -7.74 5.71 9.04
C TYR A 193 -8.77 4.63 9.41
N TRP A 194 -8.33 3.52 10.01
CA TRP A 194 -9.21 2.37 10.27
C TRP A 194 -10.24 2.60 11.37
N SER A 195 -9.97 3.49 12.33
CA SER A 195 -10.95 3.90 13.34
C SER A 195 -12.12 4.71 12.76
N GLY A 196 -12.03 5.15 11.50
CA GLY A 196 -13.05 5.99 10.85
C GLY A 196 -12.98 7.46 11.25
N LYS A 197 -11.91 7.90 11.92
CA LYS A 197 -11.69 9.32 12.21
C LYS A 197 -11.51 10.10 10.91
N MET A 198 -12.08 11.30 10.87
CA MET A 198 -12.01 12.20 9.73
C MET A 198 -11.10 13.38 10.05
N THR A 199 -10.20 13.72 9.13
CA THR A 199 -9.35 14.92 9.23
C THR A 199 -10.10 16.17 8.74
N PRO A 200 -9.63 17.39 9.05
CA PRO A 200 -10.24 18.62 8.53
C PRO A 200 -10.26 18.70 6.99
N ASN A 201 -9.19 18.23 6.34
CA ASN A 201 -9.02 18.23 4.88
C ASN A 201 -9.35 16.87 4.26
N ARG A 202 -10.47 16.29 4.69
CA ARG A 202 -10.85 14.90 4.35
C ARG A 202 -10.99 14.65 2.86
N ILE A 203 -10.53 13.48 2.44
CA ILE A 203 -10.73 12.92 1.11
C ILE A 203 -11.52 11.62 1.31
N ILE A 204 -12.82 11.67 1.04
CA ILE A 204 -13.69 10.52 1.30
C ILE A 204 -13.50 9.46 0.22
N GLU A 205 -12.80 8.41 0.61
CA GLU A 205 -12.68 7.15 -0.11
C GLU A 205 -13.77 6.19 0.37
N VAL A 206 -14.37 5.46 -0.55
CA VAL A 206 -15.32 4.40 -0.28
C VAL A 206 -14.72 3.08 -0.74
N LEU A 207 -14.47 2.18 0.20
CA LEU A 207 -14.03 0.82 -0.09
C LEU A 207 -15.24 -0.07 -0.32
N VAL A 208 -15.24 -0.74 -1.48
CA VAL A 208 -16.24 -1.72 -1.90
C VAL A 208 -15.58 -3.07 -2.05
N THR A 209 -16.24 -4.12 -1.54
CA THR A 209 -15.75 -5.51 -1.60
C THR A 209 -16.71 -6.44 -2.31
N GLY A 210 -16.14 -7.45 -2.96
CA GLY A 210 -16.84 -8.45 -3.76
C GLY A 210 -17.23 -7.92 -5.14
N LYS A 211 -18.20 -8.60 -5.77
CA LYS A 211 -18.80 -8.18 -7.04
C LYS A 211 -19.24 -6.72 -7.18
N TYR A 212 -18.89 -6.09 -8.29
CA TYR A 212 -19.25 -4.73 -8.67
C TYR A 212 -19.41 -4.62 -10.19
N GLU A 213 -20.19 -3.65 -10.63
CA GLU A 213 -20.40 -3.32 -12.05
C GLU A 213 -20.31 -1.81 -12.23
N PHE A 214 -19.85 -1.36 -13.39
CA PHE A 214 -19.92 0.05 -13.73
C PHE A 214 -21.09 0.35 -14.66
N LEU A 215 -21.88 1.36 -14.30
CA LEU A 215 -23.17 1.63 -14.94
C LEU A 215 -23.10 2.64 -16.10
N ARG A 216 -22.28 3.69 -15.97
CA ARG A 216 -22.17 4.73 -17.01
C ARG A 216 -20.94 5.63 -16.88
N LYS A 217 -20.48 6.11 -18.03
CA LYS A 217 -19.51 7.20 -18.20
C LYS A 217 -20.12 8.55 -17.82
N VAL A 218 -19.29 9.41 -17.23
CA VAL A 218 -19.61 10.78 -16.86
C VAL A 218 -18.66 11.72 -17.56
#